data_AF-A0A7S1AXW0-F1
#
_entry.id   AF-A0A7S1AXW0-F1
#
_cell.length_a   1.000
_cell.length_b   1.000
_cell.length_c   1.000
_cell.angle_alpha   90.00
_cell.angle_beta   90.00
_cell.angle_gamma   90.00
#
_symmetry.space_group_name_H-M   'P 1'
#
loop_
_entity.id
_entity.type
_entity.pdbx_description
1 polymer ?
#
loop_
_entity_poly.entity_id
_entity_poly.type
_entity_poly.pdbx_seq_one_letter_code
_entity_poly.pdbx_strand_id
1 'polypeptide(L)'
;FFLMDVSVPRGCSIGELDKWLSGIRWRIDYATFGTLRNQEKEVPRLVESMRSVTQCLVWGEDHDEPFIEVFKQHTMFEAFSCALRTDCCPPVVKVQALQSFSILITHLRRADSTSYLLSVLNPFFEVPPDLQDEEVVAYFVTLLKGLALRLNSDNVLNCIVTRSDSNNHCMPVLNCSVGLVDHMDMLVQTAARTAVLSILSLEHHLVRAIVEEVTPRLLVPRLCALVPLTTDMHDKGMYLFQWMWSDAITGSYSSLNPLRWSPEASLDATIADLKRQAVSKRPVLVRGSSDDNEREWHYNRPQEAITFLERMMFPVYLDDLLQFVEDLFKLDISPLTAALQAQGFGSNLMAQ
;
A
#
# COMPACT_ATOMS: atom_id res chain seq x y z
N PHE A 1 -21.48 7.17 5.66
CA PHE A 1 -22.66 6.53 6.28
C PHE A 1 -22.27 5.98 7.65
N PHE A 2 -22.17 6.85 8.67
CA PHE A 2 -21.99 6.45 10.07
C PHE A 2 -22.66 7.53 10.91
N LEU A 3 -24.00 7.49 10.95
CA LEU A 3 -24.72 8.13 12.05
C LEU A 3 -24.61 7.14 13.20
N MET A 4 -23.77 7.49 14.18
CA MET A 4 -23.76 6.83 15.49
C MET A 4 -25.14 7.01 16.11
N ASP A 5 -25.97 5.99 15.97
CA ASP A 5 -27.18 5.87 16.77
C ASP A 5 -26.74 5.78 18.23
N VAL A 6 -27.31 6.65 19.07
CA VAL A 6 -27.02 6.82 20.52
C VAL A 6 -27.45 5.60 21.35
N SER A 7 -27.92 4.53 20.71
CA SER A 7 -28.29 3.27 21.36
C SER A 7 -27.07 2.34 21.49
N VAL A 8 -26.84 1.81 22.69
CA VAL A 8 -25.91 0.70 22.95
C VAL A 8 -26.11 -0.37 21.87
N PRO A 9 -25.06 -0.78 21.14
CA PRO A 9 -25.18 -1.86 20.16
C PRO A 9 -25.76 -3.10 20.86
N ARG A 10 -26.74 -3.77 20.24
CA ARG A 10 -27.50 -4.86 20.89
C ARG A 10 -26.55 -5.89 21.53
N GLY A 11 -26.69 -6.10 22.84
CA GLY A 11 -25.94 -7.13 23.58
C GLY A 11 -24.51 -6.74 24.00
N CYS A 12 -24.16 -5.46 24.06
CA CYS A 12 -22.85 -5.02 24.56
C CYS A 12 -22.86 -4.83 26.10
N SER A 13 -23.15 -5.89 26.86
CA SER A 13 -22.59 -6.04 28.22
C SER A 13 -21.31 -6.88 28.15
N ILE A 14 -20.38 -6.72 29.09
CA ILE A 14 -19.10 -7.47 29.09
C ILE A 14 -19.33 -8.98 28.98
N GLY A 15 -20.29 -9.53 29.74
CA GLY A 15 -20.59 -10.97 29.73
C GLY A 15 -21.25 -11.47 28.44
N GLU A 16 -22.09 -10.64 27.81
CA GLU A 16 -22.68 -10.97 26.51
C GLU A 16 -21.62 -10.90 25.40
N LEU A 17 -20.76 -9.88 25.43
CA LEU A 17 -19.64 -9.73 24.50
C LEU A 17 -18.68 -10.92 24.62
N ASP A 18 -18.30 -11.33 25.83
CA ASP A 18 -17.41 -12.48 26.05
C ASP A 18 -17.95 -13.78 25.42
N LYS A 19 -19.23 -14.10 25.68
CA LYS A 19 -19.90 -15.25 25.08
C LYS A 19 -19.98 -15.14 23.56
N TRP A 20 -20.21 -13.93 23.05
CA TRP A 20 -20.35 -13.68 21.63
C TRP A 20 -19.02 -13.77 20.89
N LEU A 21 -17.94 -13.18 21.43
CA LEU A 21 -16.58 -13.28 20.89
C LEU A 21 -16.11 -14.73 20.89
N SER A 22 -16.35 -15.49 21.97
CA SER A 22 -16.09 -16.93 22.00
C SER A 22 -16.73 -17.62 20.80
N GLY A 23 -17.98 -17.28 20.50
CA GLY A 23 -18.78 -17.82 19.40
C GLY A 23 -18.38 -17.33 18.00
N ILE A 24 -17.75 -16.18 17.87
CA ILE A 24 -17.27 -15.68 16.59
C ILE A 24 -15.86 -16.21 16.32
N ARG A 25 -15.03 -16.28 17.36
CA ARG A 25 -13.63 -16.70 17.26
C ARG A 25 -13.48 -18.05 16.56
N TRP A 26 -14.22 -19.07 17.02
CA TRP A 26 -14.18 -20.39 16.36
C TRP A 26 -14.59 -20.27 14.90
N ARG A 27 -15.65 -19.54 14.57
CA ARG A 27 -16.15 -19.40 13.18
C ARG A 27 -15.11 -18.75 12.27
N ILE A 28 -14.35 -17.77 12.78
CA ILE A 28 -13.21 -17.19 12.07
C ILE A 28 -12.16 -18.28 11.81
N ASP A 29 -11.75 -19.03 12.84
CA ASP A 29 -10.73 -20.09 12.66
C ASP A 29 -11.20 -21.15 11.65
N TYR A 30 -12.45 -21.61 11.72
CA TYR A 30 -13.00 -22.56 10.75
C TYR A 30 -13.04 -21.98 9.32
N ALA A 31 -13.36 -20.69 9.16
CA ALA A 31 -13.31 -20.04 7.86
C ALA A 31 -11.87 -19.93 7.34
N THR A 32 -10.96 -19.46 8.21
CA THR A 32 -9.54 -19.26 7.93
C THR A 32 -8.88 -20.54 7.44
N PHE A 33 -9.17 -21.68 8.06
CA PHE A 33 -8.56 -22.96 7.71
C PHE A 33 -9.42 -23.81 6.75
N GLY A 34 -10.45 -23.23 6.12
CA GLY A 34 -11.27 -23.92 5.11
C GLY A 34 -12.13 -25.08 5.63
N THR A 35 -12.40 -25.12 6.94
CA THR A 35 -13.18 -26.19 7.61
C THR A 35 -14.61 -25.76 7.95
N LEU A 36 -15.00 -24.54 7.61
CA LEU A 36 -16.36 -24.03 7.81
C LEU A 36 -17.38 -24.75 6.90
N ARG A 37 -18.36 -25.41 7.53
CA ARG A 37 -19.47 -26.08 6.82
C ARG A 37 -20.49 -25.07 6.30
N ASN A 38 -21.15 -25.38 5.18
CA ASN A 38 -22.21 -24.56 4.57
C ASN A 38 -21.77 -23.11 4.31
N GLN A 39 -20.63 -22.93 3.64
CA GLN A 39 -20.00 -21.62 3.43
C GLN A 39 -20.94 -20.57 2.84
N GLU A 40 -21.79 -20.94 1.87
CA GLU A 40 -22.76 -20.01 1.25
C GLU A 40 -23.65 -19.28 2.26
N LYS A 41 -24.03 -19.96 3.35
CA LYS A 41 -24.88 -19.41 4.41
C LYS A 41 -24.07 -18.84 5.56
N GLU A 42 -22.98 -19.50 5.93
CA GLU A 42 -22.22 -19.14 7.14
C GLU A 42 -21.23 -18.00 6.92
N VAL A 43 -20.64 -17.87 5.72
CA VAL A 43 -19.69 -16.79 5.42
C VAL A 43 -20.34 -15.40 5.50
N PRO A 44 -21.52 -15.13 4.89
CA PRO A 44 -22.17 -13.82 5.03
C PRO A 44 -22.53 -13.48 6.48
N ARG A 45 -22.96 -14.48 7.25
CA ARG A 45 -23.26 -14.32 8.69
C ARG A 45 -22.01 -14.04 9.51
N LEU A 46 -20.90 -14.67 9.17
CA LEU A 46 -19.62 -14.42 9.81
C LEU A 46 -19.13 -13.00 9.53
N VAL A 47 -19.20 -12.55 8.28
CA VAL A 47 -18.87 -11.18 7.88
C VAL A 47 -19.70 -10.15 8.66
N GLU A 48 -21.02 -10.36 8.76
CA GLU A 48 -21.89 -9.53 9.61
C GLU A 48 -21.43 -9.54 11.07
N SER A 49 -21.14 -10.72 11.61
CA SER A 49 -20.69 -10.87 13.00
C SER A 49 -19.37 -10.13 13.26
N MET A 50 -18.40 -10.23 12.33
CA MET A 50 -17.11 -9.53 12.39
C MET A 50 -17.32 -8.01 12.41
N ARG A 51 -18.18 -7.50 11.53
CA ARG A 51 -18.51 -6.08 11.50
C ARG A 51 -19.19 -5.61 12.79
N SER A 52 -20.14 -6.37 13.30
CA SER A 52 -20.84 -6.00 14.54
C SER A 52 -19.90 -6.00 15.76
N VAL A 53 -18.95 -6.94 15.86
CA VAL A 53 -17.97 -6.90 16.97
C VAL A 53 -16.98 -5.76 16.81
N THR A 54 -16.55 -5.43 15.59
CA THR A 54 -15.74 -4.23 15.35
C THR A 54 -16.48 -2.98 15.81
N GLN A 55 -17.77 -2.85 15.50
CA GLN A 55 -18.60 -1.73 15.95
C GLN A 55 -18.76 -1.70 17.48
N CYS A 56 -18.96 -2.85 18.13
CA CYS A 56 -19.04 -2.90 19.59
C CYS A 56 -17.71 -2.45 20.24
N LEU A 57 -16.55 -2.83 19.68
CA LEU A 57 -15.26 -2.36 20.18
C LEU A 57 -15.07 -0.84 19.97
N VAL A 58 -15.42 -0.31 18.80
CA VAL A 58 -15.39 1.14 18.55
C VAL A 58 -16.29 1.88 19.53
N TRP A 59 -17.52 1.41 19.72
CA TRP A 59 -18.44 1.99 20.68
C TRP A 59 -17.88 1.94 22.10
N GLY A 60 -17.30 0.80 22.51
CA GLY A 60 -16.70 0.65 23.83
C GLY A 60 -15.52 1.58 24.05
N GLU A 61 -14.70 1.79 23.02
CA GLU A 61 -13.61 2.76 23.05
C GLU A 61 -14.11 4.20 23.24
N ASP A 62 -15.21 4.58 22.55
CA ASP A 62 -15.81 5.91 22.68
C ASP A 62 -16.55 6.14 24.02
N HIS A 63 -16.84 5.07 24.77
CA HIS A 63 -17.59 5.12 26.05
C HIS A 63 -16.75 4.62 27.25
N ASP A 64 -15.42 4.52 27.09
CA ASP A 64 -14.49 4.05 28.14
C ASP A 64 -14.77 2.64 28.70
N GLU A 65 -15.47 1.80 27.93
CA GLU A 65 -15.74 0.42 28.31
C GLU A 65 -14.49 -0.46 28.14
N PRO A 66 -14.27 -1.46 29.01
CA PRO A 66 -13.08 -2.32 28.96
C PRO A 66 -13.16 -3.44 27.90
N PHE A 67 -13.89 -3.22 26.80
CA PHE A 67 -14.12 -4.25 25.78
C PHE A 67 -12.84 -4.72 25.09
N ILE A 68 -11.81 -3.86 25.05
CA ILE A 68 -10.50 -4.24 24.55
C ILE A 68 -9.89 -5.41 25.33
N GLU A 69 -10.14 -5.52 26.63
CA GLU A 69 -9.63 -6.62 27.45
C GLU A 69 -10.29 -7.95 27.09
N VAL A 70 -11.58 -7.91 26.76
CA VAL A 70 -12.31 -9.09 26.24
C VAL A 70 -11.78 -9.48 24.86
N PHE A 71 -11.49 -8.51 23.98
CA PHE A 71 -10.86 -8.76 22.69
C PHE A 71 -9.49 -9.43 22.81
N LYS A 72 -8.65 -8.96 23.75
CA LYS A 72 -7.35 -9.56 24.09
C LYS A 72 -7.50 -10.99 24.58
N GLN A 73 -8.43 -11.25 25.50
CA GLN A 73 -8.68 -12.59 26.04
C GLN A 73 -9.04 -13.61 24.95
N HIS A 74 -9.81 -13.18 23.95
CA HIS A 74 -10.20 -14.01 22.81
C HIS A 74 -9.22 -13.95 21.63
N THR A 75 -8.12 -13.20 21.74
CA THR A 75 -7.10 -13.00 20.68
C THR A 75 -7.72 -12.55 19.35
N MET A 76 -8.72 -11.66 19.40
CA MET A 76 -9.54 -11.36 18.22
C MET A 76 -8.75 -10.69 17.09
N PHE A 77 -7.77 -9.84 17.41
CA PHE A 77 -6.90 -9.23 16.41
C PHE A 77 -6.01 -10.29 15.74
N GLU A 78 -5.51 -11.27 16.50
CA GLU A 78 -4.73 -12.36 15.96
C GLU A 78 -5.57 -13.23 15.02
N ALA A 79 -6.86 -13.42 15.33
CA ALA A 79 -7.82 -14.11 14.45
C ALA A 79 -7.91 -13.40 13.08
N PHE A 80 -8.12 -12.08 13.11
CA PHE A 80 -8.25 -11.26 11.90
C PHE A 80 -6.93 -11.23 11.11
N SER A 81 -5.80 -11.04 11.79
CA SER A 81 -4.46 -11.06 11.19
C SER A 81 -4.15 -12.42 10.54
N CYS A 82 -4.51 -13.51 11.20
CA CYS A 82 -4.37 -14.86 10.66
C CYS A 82 -5.28 -15.08 9.43
N ALA A 83 -6.53 -14.63 9.48
CA ALA A 83 -7.46 -14.71 8.36
C ALA A 83 -6.94 -14.00 7.10
N LEU A 84 -6.33 -12.81 7.26
CA LEU A 84 -5.75 -12.04 6.15
C LEU A 84 -4.61 -12.78 5.44
N ARG A 85 -3.79 -13.49 6.21
CA ARG A 85 -2.56 -14.15 5.71
C ARG A 85 -2.77 -15.56 5.19
N THR A 86 -3.94 -16.16 5.44
CA THR A 86 -4.18 -17.58 5.13
C THR A 86 -4.86 -17.73 3.78
N ASP A 87 -4.26 -18.47 2.86
CA ASP A 87 -4.75 -18.61 1.48
C ASP A 87 -6.14 -19.24 1.38
N CYS A 88 -6.46 -20.24 2.21
CA CYS A 88 -7.76 -20.92 2.18
C CYS A 88 -8.92 -20.13 2.81
N CYS A 89 -8.65 -18.97 3.41
CA CYS A 89 -9.68 -18.10 3.95
C CYS A 89 -10.52 -17.46 2.82
N PRO A 90 -11.87 -17.47 2.91
CA PRO A 90 -12.72 -16.85 1.89
C PRO A 90 -12.38 -15.36 1.67
N PRO A 91 -12.27 -14.88 0.41
CA PRO A 91 -11.86 -13.50 0.11
C PRO A 91 -12.70 -12.44 0.84
N VAL A 92 -14.02 -12.62 0.90
CA VAL A 92 -14.92 -11.68 1.60
C VAL A 92 -14.66 -11.60 3.11
N VAL A 93 -14.14 -12.66 3.74
CA VAL A 93 -13.74 -12.65 5.16
C VAL A 93 -12.42 -11.88 5.31
N LYS A 94 -11.48 -12.04 4.37
CA LYS A 94 -10.24 -11.25 4.34
C LYS A 94 -10.55 -9.76 4.19
N VAL A 95 -11.39 -9.38 3.23
CA VAL A 95 -11.80 -7.98 3.03
C VAL A 95 -12.46 -7.42 4.29
N GLN A 96 -13.35 -8.18 4.93
CA GLN A 96 -13.96 -7.74 6.20
C GLN A 96 -12.94 -7.58 7.33
N ALA A 97 -11.95 -8.48 7.46
CA ALA A 97 -10.88 -8.35 8.46
C ALA A 97 -10.04 -7.09 8.22
N LEU A 98 -9.69 -6.81 6.96
CA LEU A 98 -8.92 -5.63 6.57
C LEU A 98 -9.71 -4.35 6.83
N GLN A 99 -10.98 -4.33 6.42
CA GLN A 99 -11.90 -3.22 6.68
C GLN A 99 -12.02 -2.99 8.19
N SER A 100 -12.20 -4.05 8.98
CA SER A 100 -12.27 -3.96 10.45
C SER A 100 -11.02 -3.32 11.03
N PHE A 101 -9.81 -3.71 10.62
CA PHE A 101 -8.58 -3.05 11.07
C PHE A 101 -8.49 -1.59 10.62
N SER A 102 -8.89 -1.28 9.38
CA SER A 102 -8.89 0.10 8.89
C SER A 102 -9.80 1.02 9.71
N ILE A 103 -10.95 0.52 10.19
CA ILE A 103 -11.85 1.24 11.10
C ILE A 103 -11.24 1.33 12.49
N LEU A 104 -10.71 0.23 13.03
CA LEU A 104 -10.15 0.22 14.37
C LEU A 104 -8.99 1.19 14.52
N ILE A 105 -8.07 1.28 13.56
CA ILE A 105 -6.93 2.19 13.69
C ILE A 105 -7.35 3.68 13.73
N THR A 106 -8.46 4.04 13.07
CA THR A 106 -8.97 5.42 13.08
C THR A 106 -9.72 5.74 14.37
N HIS A 107 -10.34 4.75 15.00
CA HIS A 107 -11.21 4.93 16.17
C HIS A 107 -10.56 4.61 17.52
N LEU A 108 -9.59 3.70 17.58
CA LEU A 108 -8.86 3.40 18.82
C LEU A 108 -8.00 4.62 19.23
N ARG A 109 -8.22 5.12 20.44
CA ARG A 109 -7.58 6.34 20.98
C ARG A 109 -6.74 6.04 22.21
N ARG A 110 -7.08 5.00 22.97
CA ARG A 110 -6.37 4.58 24.17
C ARG A 110 -5.03 3.95 23.78
N ALA A 111 -4.01 4.26 24.58
CA ALA A 111 -2.65 3.76 24.35
C ALA A 111 -2.59 2.22 24.39
N ASP A 112 -3.31 1.59 25.32
CA ASP A 112 -3.35 0.12 25.46
C ASP A 112 -4.01 -0.55 24.25
N SER A 113 -5.14 -0.02 23.79
CA SER A 113 -5.87 -0.53 22.61
C SER A 113 -5.03 -0.41 21.35
N THR A 114 -4.40 0.76 21.17
CA THR A 114 -3.51 1.03 20.03
C THR A 114 -2.29 0.13 20.06
N SER A 115 -1.61 0.02 21.20
CA SER A 115 -0.40 -0.81 21.34
C SER A 115 -0.68 -2.29 21.09
N TYR A 116 -1.84 -2.79 21.55
CA TYR A 116 -2.27 -4.16 21.25
C TYR A 116 -2.55 -4.37 19.76
N LEU A 117 -3.22 -3.42 19.10
CA LEU A 117 -3.43 -3.51 17.66
C LEU A 117 -2.09 -3.53 16.90
N LEU A 118 -1.17 -2.64 17.24
CA LEU A 118 0.14 -2.54 16.59
C LEU A 118 0.96 -3.83 16.69
N SER A 119 0.99 -4.46 17.88
CA SER A 119 1.80 -5.66 18.11
C SER A 119 1.34 -6.88 17.28
N VAL A 120 0.09 -6.90 16.84
CA VAL A 120 -0.50 -8.02 16.09
C VAL A 120 -0.39 -7.84 14.56
N LEU A 121 -0.16 -6.61 14.09
CA LEU A 121 -0.20 -6.29 12.66
C LEU A 121 1.13 -6.51 11.92
N ASN A 122 2.27 -6.64 12.60
CA ASN A 122 3.57 -6.85 11.92
C ASN A 122 3.55 -7.96 10.86
N PRO A 123 3.06 -9.18 11.17
CA PRO A 123 3.13 -10.26 10.21
C PRO A 123 2.24 -10.02 8.98
N PHE A 124 1.21 -9.18 9.09
CA PHE A 124 0.37 -8.77 7.97
C PHE A 124 1.12 -7.83 7.02
N PHE A 125 1.92 -6.89 7.53
CA PHE A 125 2.73 -6.00 6.68
C PHE A 125 3.97 -6.67 6.08
N GLU A 126 4.45 -7.79 6.63
CA GLU A 126 5.53 -8.56 6.01
C GLU A 126 5.10 -9.23 4.70
N VAL A 127 3.82 -9.62 4.62
CA VAL A 127 3.20 -10.22 3.43
C VAL A 127 1.90 -9.46 3.14
N PRO A 128 2.00 -8.26 2.54
CA PRO A 128 0.83 -7.43 2.26
C PRO A 128 -0.12 -8.14 1.27
N PRO A 129 -1.41 -7.77 1.28
CA PRO A 129 -2.39 -8.34 0.35
C PRO A 129 -2.06 -7.94 -1.10
N ASP A 130 -2.68 -8.65 -2.05
CA ASP A 130 -2.63 -8.23 -3.44
C ASP A 130 -3.38 -6.89 -3.63
N LEU A 131 -2.68 -5.90 -4.18
CA LEU A 131 -3.15 -4.52 -4.31
C LEU A 131 -3.74 -4.24 -5.71
N GLN A 132 -4.23 -5.26 -6.42
CA GLN A 132 -4.95 -5.10 -7.68
C GLN A 132 -6.41 -4.70 -7.48
N ASP A 133 -7.00 -5.02 -6.34
CA ASP A 133 -8.40 -4.70 -6.01
C ASP A 133 -8.47 -3.33 -5.32
N GLU A 134 -9.14 -2.36 -5.97
CA GLU A 134 -9.29 -0.98 -5.48
C GLU A 134 -9.91 -0.91 -4.08
N GLU A 135 -10.86 -1.80 -3.75
CA GLU A 135 -11.48 -1.85 -2.42
C GLU A 135 -10.45 -2.26 -1.36
N VAL A 136 -9.65 -3.28 -1.67
CA VAL A 136 -8.56 -3.76 -0.79
C VAL A 136 -7.50 -2.66 -0.60
N VAL A 137 -7.12 -1.98 -1.68
CA VAL A 137 -6.15 -0.87 -1.65
C VAL A 137 -6.64 0.24 -0.73
N ALA A 138 -7.90 0.65 -0.85
CA ALA A 138 -8.47 1.72 -0.02
C ALA A 138 -8.40 1.39 1.48
N TYR A 139 -8.78 0.17 1.88
CA TYR A 139 -8.69 -0.24 3.28
C TYR A 139 -7.23 -0.42 3.75
N PHE A 140 -6.37 -1.00 2.93
CA PHE A 140 -4.95 -1.19 3.25
C PHE A 140 -4.25 0.14 3.49
N VAL A 141 -4.46 1.11 2.61
CA VAL A 141 -3.83 2.44 2.68
C VAL A 141 -4.36 3.25 3.86
N THR A 142 -5.66 3.13 4.15
CA THR A 142 -6.26 3.73 5.36
C THR A 142 -5.62 3.14 6.62
N LEU A 143 -5.46 1.82 6.67
CA LEU A 143 -4.80 1.13 7.78
C LEU A 143 -3.34 1.56 7.91
N LEU A 144 -2.59 1.58 6.80
CA LEU A 144 -1.18 1.94 6.72
C LEU A 144 -0.93 3.37 7.23
N LYS A 145 -1.68 4.35 6.71
CA LYS A 145 -1.59 5.75 7.14
C LYS A 145 -2.02 5.91 8.59
N GLY A 146 -3.14 5.29 8.98
CA GLY A 146 -3.64 5.33 10.36
C GLY A 146 -2.59 4.79 11.34
N LEU A 147 -1.93 3.70 10.98
CA LEU A 147 -0.87 3.09 11.79
C LEU A 147 0.30 4.05 11.95
N ALA A 148 0.84 4.55 10.83
CA ALA A 148 1.99 5.44 10.83
C ALA A 148 1.76 6.72 11.67
N LEU A 149 0.55 7.28 11.64
CA LEU A 149 0.17 8.47 12.42
C LEU A 149 -0.04 8.20 13.92
N ARG A 150 -0.21 6.94 14.31
CA ARG A 150 -0.38 6.52 15.72
C ARG A 150 0.94 6.07 16.37
N LEU A 151 2.01 5.95 15.58
CA LEU A 151 3.33 5.59 16.10
C LEU A 151 3.93 6.74 16.90
N ASN A 152 4.60 6.38 17.99
CA ASN A 152 5.36 7.29 18.84
C ASN A 152 6.55 6.54 19.46
N SER A 153 7.40 7.24 20.20
CA SER A 153 8.61 6.65 20.80
C SER A 153 8.33 5.49 21.76
N ASP A 154 7.14 5.41 22.37
CA ASP A 154 6.78 4.37 23.33
C ASP A 154 6.30 3.07 22.66
N ASN A 155 5.58 3.19 21.53
CA ASN A 155 4.95 2.04 20.87
C ASN A 155 5.65 1.61 19.58
N VAL A 156 6.63 2.37 19.07
CA VAL A 156 7.30 2.09 17.80
C VAL A 156 8.01 0.72 17.77
N LEU A 157 8.48 0.25 18.93
CA LEU A 157 9.08 -1.07 19.06
C LEU A 157 8.12 -2.20 18.70
N ASN A 158 6.80 -2.00 18.87
CA ASN A 158 5.80 -2.97 18.46
C ASN A 158 5.72 -3.14 16.94
N CYS A 159 6.31 -2.24 16.16
CA CYS A 159 6.32 -2.28 14.70
C CYS A 159 7.68 -2.64 14.08
N ILE A 160 8.67 -2.95 14.92
CA ILE A 160 10.02 -3.33 14.49
C ILE A 160 10.18 -4.84 14.65
N VAL A 161 10.60 -5.49 13.58
CA VAL A 161 10.94 -6.91 13.57
C VAL A 161 12.45 -7.06 13.55
N THR A 162 13.01 -7.75 14.53
CA THR A 162 14.44 -8.08 14.59
C THR A 162 14.68 -9.45 13.99
N ARG A 163 15.42 -9.53 12.88
CA ARG A 163 15.71 -10.81 12.21
C ARG A 163 16.87 -11.50 12.93
N SER A 164 16.65 -12.75 13.32
CA SER A 164 17.51 -13.54 14.21
C SER A 164 18.95 -13.73 13.71
N ASP A 165 19.20 -13.57 12.41
CA ASP A 165 20.45 -14.00 11.78
C ASP A 165 21.46 -12.86 11.52
N SER A 166 21.12 -11.60 11.78
CA SER A 166 21.97 -10.46 11.36
C SER A 166 21.92 -9.21 12.23
N ASN A 167 21.23 -9.21 13.37
CA ASN A 167 20.83 -7.97 14.06
C ASN A 167 20.16 -6.96 13.12
N ASN A 168 19.63 -7.42 11.97
CA ASN A 168 19.01 -6.51 11.03
C ASN A 168 17.57 -6.27 11.47
N HIS A 169 17.26 -5.00 11.70
CA HIS A 169 15.93 -4.56 12.07
C HIS A 169 15.19 -4.19 10.79
N CYS A 170 13.94 -4.61 10.67
CA CYS A 170 13.07 -4.13 9.62
C CYS A 170 11.77 -3.61 10.20
N MET A 171 11.19 -2.65 9.49
CA MET A 171 9.87 -2.11 9.81
C MET A 171 8.96 -2.36 8.59
N PRO A 172 8.18 -3.46 8.58
CA PRO A 172 7.38 -3.84 7.42
C PRO A 172 6.40 -2.74 6.97
N VAL A 173 5.81 -2.00 7.91
CA VAL A 173 4.94 -0.85 7.62
C VAL A 173 5.68 0.25 6.85
N LEU A 174 6.93 0.55 7.19
CA LEU A 174 7.75 1.54 6.47
C LEU A 174 8.04 1.04 5.05
N ASN A 175 8.43 -0.22 4.90
CA ASN A 175 8.70 -0.81 3.59
C ASN A 175 7.47 -0.77 2.68
N CYS A 176 6.28 -1.10 3.23
CA CYS A 176 5.02 -0.98 2.49
C CYS A 176 4.73 0.47 2.10
N SER A 177 4.93 1.42 3.01
CA SER A 177 4.72 2.86 2.74
C SER A 177 5.64 3.36 1.62
N VAL A 178 6.93 3.04 1.69
CA VAL A 178 7.90 3.37 0.64
C VAL A 178 7.54 2.68 -0.69
N GLY A 179 6.99 1.46 -0.65
CA GLY A 179 6.54 0.75 -1.85
C GLY A 179 5.36 1.39 -2.58
N LEU A 180 4.65 2.32 -1.95
CA LEU A 180 3.44 2.96 -2.46
C LEU A 180 3.60 4.45 -2.78
N VAL A 181 4.79 5.03 -2.61
CA VAL A 181 5.03 6.47 -2.88
C VAL A 181 4.88 6.85 -4.36
N ASP A 182 5.02 5.87 -5.25
CA ASP A 182 4.91 5.94 -6.72
C ASP A 182 3.73 5.09 -7.24
N HIS A 183 2.70 4.87 -6.41
CA HIS A 183 1.46 4.20 -6.80
C HIS A 183 0.67 5.02 -7.83
N MET A 184 -0.17 4.42 -8.68
CA MET A 184 -0.91 5.15 -9.72
C MET A 184 -1.95 6.14 -9.17
N ASP A 185 -2.64 5.73 -8.10
CA ASP A 185 -3.66 6.55 -7.44
C ASP A 185 -3.00 7.59 -6.52
N MET A 186 -3.33 8.87 -6.75
CA MET A 186 -2.86 10.01 -5.97
C MET A 186 -3.24 9.92 -4.49
N LEU A 187 -4.44 9.45 -4.14
CA LEU A 187 -4.86 9.31 -2.75
C LEU A 187 -3.98 8.28 -2.03
N VAL A 188 -3.58 7.22 -2.74
CA VAL A 188 -2.65 6.21 -2.25
C VAL A 188 -1.25 6.81 -2.05
N GLN A 189 -0.75 7.58 -3.03
CA GLN A 189 0.52 8.28 -2.91
C GLN A 189 0.52 9.23 -1.70
N THR A 190 -0.48 10.10 -1.57
CA THR A 190 -0.57 11.07 -0.46
C THR A 190 -0.58 10.36 0.89
N ALA A 191 -1.34 9.27 1.02
CA ALA A 191 -1.38 8.51 2.25
C ALA A 191 -0.06 7.80 2.57
N ALA A 192 0.59 7.19 1.56
CA ALA A 192 1.89 6.55 1.68
C ALA A 192 2.99 7.56 2.04
N ARG A 193 3.03 8.71 1.37
CA ARG A 193 3.96 9.83 1.65
C ARG A 193 3.77 10.37 3.06
N THR A 194 2.52 10.57 3.49
CA THR A 194 2.21 10.95 4.87
C THR A 194 2.74 9.91 5.86
N ALA A 195 2.56 8.62 5.57
CA ALA A 195 3.03 7.53 6.43
C ALA A 195 4.56 7.50 6.52
N VAL A 196 5.26 7.67 5.39
CA VAL A 196 6.73 7.79 5.33
C VAL A 196 7.20 8.96 6.18
N LEU A 197 6.68 10.17 5.96
CA LEU A 197 7.08 11.36 6.73
C LEU A 197 6.83 11.18 8.24
N SER A 198 5.67 10.64 8.61
CA SER A 198 5.31 10.37 10.01
C SER A 198 6.31 9.43 10.67
N ILE A 199 6.62 8.29 10.03
CA ILE A 199 7.59 7.32 10.57
C ILE A 199 8.99 7.91 10.65
N LEU A 200 9.45 8.60 9.60
CA LEU A 200 10.79 9.18 9.56
C LEU A 200 10.97 10.33 10.57
N SER A 201 9.89 11.01 10.94
CA SER A 201 9.91 12.06 11.97
C SER A 201 10.10 11.52 13.40
N LEU A 202 9.98 10.21 13.62
CA LEU A 202 10.13 9.61 14.94
C LEU A 202 11.58 9.68 15.45
N GLU A 203 11.75 10.22 16.65
CA GLU A 203 13.03 10.28 17.34
C GLU A 203 13.34 8.96 18.07
N HIS A 204 13.64 7.90 17.31
CA HIS A 204 14.01 6.60 17.87
C HIS A 204 15.21 5.98 17.15
N HIS A 205 16.24 5.56 17.90
CA HIS A 205 17.52 5.10 17.35
C HIS A 205 17.38 3.91 16.38
N LEU A 206 16.53 2.92 16.68
CA LEU A 206 16.28 1.81 15.76
C LEU A 206 15.58 2.27 14.47
N VAL A 207 14.68 3.26 14.55
CA VAL A 207 14.02 3.81 13.36
C VAL A 207 15.05 4.50 12.49
N ARG A 208 15.95 5.29 13.09
CA ARG A 208 17.06 5.93 12.37
C ARG A 208 17.94 4.91 11.64
N ALA A 209 18.35 3.83 12.32
CA ALA A 209 19.13 2.76 11.70
C ALA A 209 18.39 2.09 10.52
N ILE A 210 17.08 1.84 10.65
CA ILE A 210 16.26 1.28 9.56
C ILE A 210 16.17 2.26 8.40
N VAL A 211 15.95 3.56 8.68
CA VAL A 211 15.86 4.61 7.66
C VAL A 211 17.17 4.74 6.89
N GLU A 212 18.32 4.65 7.54
CA GLU A 212 19.64 4.65 6.91
C GLU A 212 19.80 3.51 5.89
N GLU A 213 19.23 2.34 6.16
CA GLU A 213 19.25 1.21 5.23
C GLU A 213 18.21 1.33 4.12
N VAL A 214 16.95 1.64 4.48
CA VAL A 214 15.80 1.64 3.57
C VAL A 214 15.86 2.78 2.57
N THR A 215 16.36 3.94 2.97
CA THR A 215 16.34 5.15 2.16
C THR A 215 17.11 5.00 0.84
N PRO A 216 18.44 4.74 0.84
CA PRO A 216 19.19 4.60 -0.41
C PRO A 216 18.76 3.36 -1.21
N ARG A 217 18.28 2.32 -0.53
CA ARG A 217 17.94 1.03 -1.16
C ARG A 217 16.57 1.03 -1.83
N LEU A 218 15.58 1.71 -1.26
CA LEU A 218 14.17 1.62 -1.69
C LEU A 218 13.55 2.99 -2.01
N LEU A 219 13.67 3.97 -1.13
CA LEU A 219 12.97 5.26 -1.28
C LEU A 219 13.56 6.08 -2.43
N VAL A 220 14.87 6.34 -2.39
CA VAL A 220 15.53 7.22 -3.37
C VAL A 220 15.38 6.71 -4.81
N PRO A 221 15.62 5.42 -5.13
CA PRO A 221 15.43 4.91 -6.49
C PRO A 221 14.00 5.09 -7.02
N ARG A 222 12.99 4.95 -6.15
CA ARG A 222 11.58 5.16 -6.54
C ARG A 222 11.29 6.62 -6.85
N LEU A 223 11.83 7.55 -6.06
CA LEU A 223 11.69 8.99 -6.34
C LEU A 223 12.39 9.38 -7.64
N CYS A 224 13.60 8.86 -7.89
CA CYS A 224 14.30 9.10 -9.15
C CYS A 224 13.51 8.62 -10.37
N ALA A 225 12.80 7.49 -10.25
CA ALA A 225 11.98 6.96 -11.33
C ALA A 225 10.76 7.85 -11.67
N LEU A 226 10.33 8.72 -10.75
CA LEU A 226 9.21 9.64 -10.97
C LEU A 226 9.61 10.92 -11.71
N VAL A 227 10.85 11.40 -11.56
CA VAL A 227 11.30 12.69 -12.10
C VAL A 227 11.23 12.79 -13.64
N PRO A 228 11.66 11.77 -14.43
CA PRO A 228 11.54 11.82 -15.89
C PRO A 228 10.09 11.86 -16.36
N LEU A 229 9.18 11.20 -15.64
CA LEU A 229 7.77 11.13 -16.01
C LEU A 229 7.06 12.48 -15.87
N THR A 230 7.43 13.27 -14.86
CA THR A 230 6.77 14.55 -14.57
C THR A 230 7.27 15.71 -15.44
N THR A 231 8.57 15.72 -15.74
CA THR A 231 9.20 16.76 -16.57
C THR A 231 8.79 16.67 -18.04
N ASP A 232 8.59 15.46 -18.58
CA ASP A 232 8.18 15.27 -19.98
C ASP A 232 6.70 15.58 -20.27
N MET A 233 5.84 15.52 -19.25
CA MET A 233 4.38 15.71 -19.41
C MET A 233 3.95 17.18 -19.39
N HIS A 234 4.70 18.06 -18.72
CA HIS A 234 4.41 19.50 -18.72
C HIS A 234 4.64 20.16 -20.08
N ASP A 235 5.43 19.52 -20.96
CA ASP A 235 5.96 20.19 -22.14
C ASP A 235 5.21 19.91 -23.45
N LYS A 236 4.27 18.94 -23.56
CA LYS A 236 3.67 18.60 -24.87
C LYS A 236 2.21 18.12 -24.85
N GLY A 237 1.46 18.58 -25.85
CA GLY A 237 0.14 18.07 -26.23
C GLY A 237 0.15 16.60 -26.67
N MET A 238 -1.06 16.04 -26.81
CA MET A 238 -1.40 14.63 -27.08
C MET A 238 -0.34 13.81 -27.82
N TYR A 239 0.46 13.03 -27.09
CA TYR A 239 1.34 12.02 -27.67
C TYR A 239 0.52 10.87 -28.28
N LEU A 240 0.94 10.42 -29.46
CA LEU A 240 0.50 9.15 -30.06
C LEU A 240 1.55 8.08 -29.81
N PHE A 241 1.09 6.90 -29.44
CA PHE A 241 1.94 5.78 -29.07
C PHE A 241 1.81 4.63 -30.07
N GLN A 242 2.92 3.92 -30.26
CA GLN A 242 3.00 2.67 -31.00
C GLN A 242 3.86 1.68 -30.22
N TRP A 243 3.68 0.39 -30.44
CA TRP A 243 4.56 -0.62 -29.86
C TRP A 243 4.87 -1.74 -30.85
N MET A 244 5.96 -2.45 -30.62
CA MET A 244 6.32 -3.66 -31.36
C MET A 244 7.08 -4.66 -30.49
N TRP A 245 7.15 -5.91 -30.94
CA TRP A 245 8.01 -6.92 -30.30
C TRP A 245 9.49 -6.62 -30.59
N SER A 246 10.29 -6.53 -29.54
CA SER A 246 11.72 -6.20 -29.59
C SER A 246 12.61 -7.46 -29.72
N ASP A 247 12.05 -8.58 -30.16
CA ASP A 247 12.71 -9.88 -30.23
C ASP A 247 13.41 -10.17 -31.57
N ALA A 248 13.68 -9.14 -32.37
CA ALA A 248 14.30 -9.29 -33.67
C ALA A 248 15.80 -9.67 -33.56
N ILE A 249 16.16 -10.80 -34.17
CA ILE A 249 17.54 -11.29 -34.36
C ILE A 249 18.30 -10.43 -35.40
N THR A 250 17.57 -9.72 -36.26
CA THR A 250 18.13 -8.85 -37.29
C THR A 250 18.46 -7.48 -36.68
N GLY A 251 19.74 -7.08 -36.73
CA GLY A 251 20.34 -5.92 -36.07
C GLY A 251 19.72 -4.53 -36.34
N SER A 252 20.51 -3.46 -36.18
CA SER A 252 20.14 -2.05 -35.97
C SER A 252 19.10 -1.36 -36.90
N TYR A 253 18.46 -2.07 -37.84
CA TYR A 253 17.47 -1.53 -38.78
C TYR A 253 16.03 -2.04 -38.54
N SER A 254 15.80 -2.89 -37.53
CA SER A 254 14.47 -3.49 -37.28
C SER A 254 13.41 -2.50 -36.77
N SER A 255 13.81 -1.42 -36.08
CA SER A 255 12.94 -0.33 -35.62
C SER A 255 12.48 0.63 -36.74
N LEU A 256 13.15 0.59 -37.90
CA LEU A 256 12.83 1.42 -39.06
C LEU A 256 11.76 0.82 -39.97
N ASN A 257 11.27 -0.40 -39.69
CA ASN A 257 10.23 -1.05 -40.49
C ASN A 257 8.83 -0.66 -39.98
N PRO A 258 8.05 0.17 -40.73
CA PRO A 258 6.74 0.66 -40.28
C PRO A 258 5.71 -0.46 -40.08
N LEU A 259 5.87 -1.58 -40.78
CA LEU A 259 4.93 -2.71 -40.73
C LEU A 259 5.02 -3.54 -39.44
N ARG A 260 6.05 -3.32 -38.61
CA ARG A 260 6.20 -4.00 -37.32
C ARG A 260 5.52 -3.28 -36.17
N TRP A 261 5.25 -1.99 -36.33
CA TRP A 261 4.65 -1.15 -35.32
C TRP A 261 3.14 -1.34 -35.30
N SER A 262 2.55 -1.31 -34.12
CA SER A 262 1.11 -1.15 -33.97
C SER A 262 0.65 0.15 -34.64
N PRO A 263 -0.64 0.30 -34.97
CA PRO A 263 -1.18 1.60 -35.36
C PRO A 263 -0.88 2.65 -34.29
N GLU A 264 -0.64 3.89 -34.72
CA GLU A 264 -0.59 5.04 -33.81
C GLU A 264 -1.93 5.15 -33.08
N ALA A 265 -1.86 5.15 -31.76
CA ALA A 265 -3.04 5.15 -30.92
C ALA A 265 -2.83 6.07 -29.71
N SER A 266 -3.94 6.47 -29.08
CA SER A 266 -3.85 7.17 -27.79
C SER A 266 -3.18 6.28 -26.75
N LEU A 267 -2.73 6.91 -25.65
CA LEU A 267 -2.14 6.21 -24.52
C LEU A 267 -3.07 5.09 -24.00
N ASP A 268 -4.36 5.39 -23.81
CA ASP A 268 -5.39 4.43 -23.35
C ASP A 268 -5.52 3.23 -24.29
N ALA A 269 -5.59 3.49 -25.60
CA ALA A 269 -5.76 2.46 -26.61
C ALA A 269 -4.51 1.56 -26.72
N THR A 270 -3.33 2.15 -26.55
CA THR A 270 -2.05 1.43 -26.55
C THR A 270 -1.93 0.53 -25.31
N ILE A 271 -2.32 1.03 -24.13
CA ILE A 271 -2.36 0.24 -22.90
C ILE A 271 -3.34 -0.93 -23.04
N ALA A 272 -4.54 -0.69 -23.58
CA ALA A 272 -5.53 -1.74 -23.82
C ALA A 272 -5.02 -2.81 -24.81
N ASP A 273 -4.23 -2.42 -25.80
CA ASP A 273 -3.62 -3.36 -26.76
C ASP A 273 -2.49 -4.19 -26.12
N LEU A 274 -1.62 -3.57 -25.33
CA LEU A 274 -0.58 -4.28 -24.59
C LEU A 274 -1.14 -5.21 -23.51
N LYS A 275 -2.23 -4.81 -22.83
CA LYS A 275 -2.93 -5.65 -21.84
C LYS A 275 -3.45 -6.95 -22.47
N ARG A 276 -3.92 -6.90 -23.72
CA ARG A 276 -4.31 -8.11 -24.47
C ARG A 276 -3.14 -9.08 -24.69
N GLN A 277 -1.90 -8.58 -24.58
CA GLN A 277 -0.66 -9.34 -24.78
C GLN A 277 0.12 -9.58 -23.48
N ALA A 278 -0.43 -9.18 -22.32
CA ALA A 278 0.25 -9.18 -21.02
C ALA A 278 0.80 -10.55 -20.56
N VAL A 279 0.18 -11.64 -21.00
CA VAL A 279 0.60 -13.02 -20.68
C VAL A 279 1.95 -13.38 -21.33
N SER A 280 2.35 -12.65 -22.37
CA SER A 280 3.60 -12.87 -23.09
C SER A 280 4.81 -12.44 -22.25
N LYS A 281 5.90 -13.22 -22.29
CA LYS A 281 7.20 -12.88 -21.68
C LYS A 281 8.18 -12.23 -22.67
N ARG A 282 7.69 -11.79 -23.83
CA ARG A 282 8.53 -11.26 -24.90
C ARG A 282 8.87 -9.78 -24.64
N PRO A 283 10.07 -9.31 -25.02
CA PRO A 283 10.45 -7.92 -24.88
C PRO A 283 9.66 -7.03 -25.84
N VAL A 284 9.36 -5.82 -25.40
CA VAL A 284 8.53 -4.84 -26.10
C VAL A 284 9.30 -3.55 -26.27
N LEU A 285 9.17 -2.94 -27.44
CA LEU A 285 9.60 -1.58 -27.71
C LEU A 285 8.36 -0.70 -27.85
N VAL A 286 8.29 0.39 -27.10
CA VAL A 286 7.22 1.39 -27.16
C VAL A 286 7.79 2.68 -27.72
N ARG A 287 7.10 3.29 -28.66
CA ARG A 287 7.44 4.60 -29.23
C ARG A 287 6.34 5.59 -28.91
N GLY A 288 6.71 6.77 -28.43
CA GLY A 288 5.84 7.93 -28.28
C GLY A 288 6.25 9.02 -29.25
N SER A 289 5.29 9.55 -29.99
CA SER A 289 5.47 10.63 -30.98
C SER A 289 4.59 11.82 -30.61
N SER A 290 5.16 13.01 -30.68
CA SER A 290 4.49 14.32 -30.60
C SER A 290 5.13 15.21 -31.66
N ASP A 291 4.44 16.27 -32.11
CA ASP A 291 4.73 17.07 -33.32
C ASP A 291 6.23 17.35 -33.62
N ASP A 292 7.08 17.46 -32.58
CA ASP A 292 8.53 17.66 -32.71
C ASP A 292 9.41 16.69 -31.87
N ASN A 293 8.87 15.62 -31.28
CA ASN A 293 9.68 14.61 -30.58
C ASN A 293 9.19 13.19 -30.83
N GLU A 294 10.12 12.31 -31.19
CA GLU A 294 9.96 10.87 -31.10
C GLU A 294 10.86 10.32 -30.00
N ARG A 295 10.30 9.43 -29.17
CA ARG A 295 11.06 8.71 -28.14
C ARG A 295 10.72 7.24 -28.16
N GLU A 296 11.72 6.41 -27.90
CA GLU A 296 11.59 4.96 -27.85
C GLU A 296 12.03 4.44 -26.48
N TRP A 297 11.25 3.52 -25.92
CA TRP A 297 11.51 2.86 -24.65
C TRP A 297 11.47 1.35 -24.81
N HIS A 298 12.53 0.68 -24.35
CA HIS A 298 12.66 -0.78 -24.38
C HIS A 298 12.29 -1.38 -23.01
N TYR A 299 11.47 -2.42 -23.04
CA TYR A 299 11.04 -3.18 -21.87
C TYR A 299 11.25 -4.67 -22.07
N ASN A 300 11.60 -5.37 -21.00
CA ASN A 300 11.83 -6.82 -21.07
C ASN A 300 10.52 -7.61 -21.13
N ARG A 301 9.42 -7.01 -20.68
CA ARG A 301 8.08 -7.62 -20.63
C ARG A 301 7.00 -6.59 -20.99
N PRO A 302 5.85 -7.03 -21.54
CA PRO A 302 4.72 -6.15 -21.77
C PRO A 302 4.20 -5.53 -20.48
N GLN A 303 4.25 -6.25 -19.36
CA GLN A 303 3.80 -5.75 -18.06
C GLN A 303 4.56 -4.49 -17.61
N GLU A 304 5.87 -4.45 -17.83
CA GLU A 304 6.71 -3.28 -17.49
C GLU A 304 6.34 -2.07 -18.36
N ALA A 305 6.09 -2.30 -19.65
CA ALA A 305 5.62 -1.29 -20.58
C ALA A 305 4.24 -0.75 -20.19
N ILE A 306 3.31 -1.64 -19.83
CA ILE A 306 1.96 -1.27 -19.36
C ILE A 306 2.07 -0.40 -18.11
N THR A 307 2.83 -0.84 -17.10
CA THR A 307 3.03 -0.04 -15.87
C THR A 307 3.64 1.33 -16.18
N PHE A 308 4.58 1.43 -17.11
CA PHE A 308 5.13 2.73 -17.51
C PHE A 308 4.09 3.62 -18.21
N LEU A 309 3.37 3.09 -19.19
CA LEU A 309 2.34 3.84 -19.91
C LEU A 309 1.18 4.27 -19.00
N GLU A 310 0.74 3.39 -18.09
CA GLU A 310 -0.26 3.73 -17.08
C GLU A 310 0.24 4.84 -16.14
N ARG A 311 1.53 4.88 -15.79
CA ARG A 311 2.11 6.01 -15.03
C ARG A 311 2.05 7.33 -15.79
N MET A 312 2.15 7.29 -17.13
CA MET A 312 1.98 8.48 -17.95
C MET A 312 0.52 8.94 -18.07
N MET A 313 -0.47 8.07 -17.81
CA MET A 313 -1.88 8.50 -17.79
C MET A 313 -2.22 9.31 -16.54
N PHE A 314 -1.56 9.00 -15.43
CA PHE A 314 -1.80 9.61 -14.13
C PHE A 314 -0.57 10.39 -13.71
N PRO A 315 -0.35 11.61 -14.24
CA PRO A 315 0.80 12.41 -13.86
C PRO A 315 0.80 12.58 -12.34
N VAL A 316 1.91 12.20 -11.72
CA VAL A 316 2.25 12.75 -10.40
C VAL A 316 2.38 14.26 -10.63
N TYR A 317 1.57 15.09 -9.99
CA TYR A 317 1.79 16.53 -10.04
C TYR A 317 3.19 16.80 -9.52
N LEU A 318 4.04 17.41 -10.36
CA LEU A 318 5.44 17.69 -10.04
C LEU A 318 5.53 18.44 -8.71
N ASP A 319 4.61 19.38 -8.48
CA ASP A 319 4.50 20.16 -7.25
C ASP A 319 4.31 19.28 -5.99
N ASP A 320 3.49 18.21 -6.06
CA ASP A 320 3.25 17.32 -4.91
C ASP A 320 4.49 16.46 -4.61
N LEU A 321 5.20 16.01 -5.64
CA LEU A 321 6.47 15.29 -5.49
C LEU A 321 7.56 16.20 -4.91
N LEU A 322 7.67 17.43 -5.44
CA LEU A 322 8.62 18.42 -4.94
C LEU A 322 8.34 18.76 -3.48
N GLN A 323 7.07 19.00 -3.11
CA GLN A 323 6.69 19.27 -1.73
C GLN A 323 7.05 18.10 -0.81
N PHE A 324 6.82 16.87 -1.24
CA PHE A 324 7.21 15.69 -0.48
C PHE A 324 8.72 15.58 -0.28
N VAL A 325 9.51 15.84 -1.33
CA VAL A 325 10.99 15.84 -1.25
C VAL A 325 11.49 16.96 -0.33
N GLU A 326 10.90 18.15 -0.40
CA GLU A 326 11.17 19.24 0.54
C GLU A 326 10.90 18.83 1.99
N ASP A 327 9.77 18.19 2.24
CA ASP A 327 9.41 17.74 3.57
C ASP A 327 10.38 16.68 4.09
N LEU A 328 10.92 15.81 3.22
CA LEU A 328 12.00 14.89 3.57
C LEU A 328 13.30 15.63 3.96
N PHE A 329 13.65 16.71 3.26
CA PHE A 329 14.81 17.54 3.63
C PHE A 329 14.61 18.25 4.98
N LYS A 330 13.39 18.69 5.30
CA LYS A 330 13.06 19.33 6.59
C LYS A 330 13.25 18.41 7.79
N LEU A 331 13.28 17.09 7.60
CA LEU A 331 13.53 16.12 8.68
C LEU A 331 14.98 16.08 9.15
N ASP A 332 15.91 16.74 8.44
CA ASP A 332 17.34 16.87 8.77
C ASP A 332 18.03 15.52 9.09
N ILE A 333 17.66 14.49 8.33
CA ILE A 333 18.24 13.15 8.47
C ILE A 333 19.45 13.05 7.54
N SER A 334 20.65 13.26 8.05
CA SER A 334 21.89 13.36 7.25
C SER A 334 22.04 12.25 6.18
N PRO A 335 21.84 10.96 6.48
CA PRO A 335 21.93 9.89 5.47
C PRO A 335 20.88 9.98 4.35
N LEU A 336 19.66 10.43 4.66
CA LEU A 336 18.59 10.64 3.69
C LEU A 336 18.88 11.86 2.82
N THR A 337 19.24 12.99 3.44
CA THR A 337 19.62 14.22 2.75
C THR A 337 20.78 13.98 1.79
N ALA A 338 21.82 13.27 2.23
CA ALA A 338 22.97 12.93 1.40
C ALA A 338 22.60 12.01 0.23
N ALA A 339 21.75 11.00 0.46
CA ALA A 339 21.30 10.09 -0.60
C ALA A 339 20.43 10.80 -1.65
N LEU A 340 19.56 11.72 -1.24
CA LEU A 340 18.76 12.54 -2.13
C LEU A 340 19.63 13.51 -2.95
N GLN A 341 20.55 14.22 -2.30
CA GLN A 341 21.48 15.14 -2.95
C GLN A 341 22.38 14.43 -3.97
N ALA A 342 22.85 13.21 -3.66
CA ALA A 342 23.64 12.41 -4.59
C ALA A 342 22.90 12.07 -5.90
N GLN A 343 21.57 12.12 -5.88
CA GLN A 343 20.72 11.93 -7.07
C GLN A 343 20.21 13.24 -7.68
N GLY A 344 20.70 14.40 -7.22
CA GLY A 344 20.37 15.71 -7.79
C GLY A 344 19.13 16.40 -7.19
N PHE A 345 18.48 15.82 -6.17
CA PHE A 345 17.40 16.48 -5.46
C PHE A 345 17.94 17.65 -4.61
N GLY A 346 17.25 18.80 -4.62
CA GLY A 346 17.50 19.95 -3.74
C GLY A 346 18.38 21.08 -4.30
N SER A 347 19.15 20.89 -5.38
CA SER A 347 19.98 21.96 -5.98
C SER A 347 19.72 22.24 -7.46
N ASN A 348 19.28 21.24 -8.23
CA ASN A 348 18.93 21.41 -9.65
C ASN A 348 17.42 21.35 -9.95
N LEU A 349 16.64 20.59 -9.16
CA LEU A 349 15.20 20.38 -9.42
C LEU A 349 14.31 21.59 -9.09
N MET A 350 14.79 22.53 -8.27
CA MET A 350 14.06 23.76 -7.92
C MET A 350 14.47 24.97 -8.76
N ALA A 351 15.44 24.81 -9.66
CA ALA A 351 15.97 25.87 -10.51
C ALA A 351 15.48 25.77 -11.98
N GLN A 352 14.71 24.73 -12.29
CA GLN A 352 13.92 24.56 -13.52
C GLN A 352 12.45 24.68 -13.17
#